data_AF-A0A6I9VCN5-F1
#
_entry.id   AF-A0A6I9VCN5-F1
#
_cell.length_a   1.000
_cell.length_b   1.000
_cell.length_c   1.000
_cell.angle_alpha   90.00
_cell.angle_beta   90.00
_cell.angle_gamma   90.00
#
_symmetry.space_group_name_H-M   'P 1'
#
loop_
_entity.id
_entity.type
_entity.pdbx_description
1 polymer ?
#
loop_
_entity_poly.entity_id
_entity_poly.type
_entity_poly.pdbx_seq_one_letter_code
_entity_poly.pdbx_strand_id
1 'polypeptide(L)'
;MQKVLVTFSKMLRFQTFLLLIVTLCVSWKSAIAAKVCSAENKEWACKSGDCIATKNLCDGIPHCRDGSDETKASCKGMQCSFASFRCDYGACILLDFVCDGIPDCVDSSDEDSEMCLKRRNDLLNDEIDEEINRKKCIDDGQMECWSGQCISITDKCNGVEDCEDGTDELYSLCQTILCMQHQFQCDYGACLPMKAKCNGTKECFDGSDEYEGL
;
A
#
# COMPACT_ATOMS: atom_id res chain seq x y z
N MET A 1 -76.66 -60.02 43.67
CA MET A 1 -75.39 -60.71 43.31
C MET A 1 -74.94 -60.29 41.91
N GLN A 2 -74.12 -59.23 41.85
CA GLN A 2 -72.93 -59.07 41.02
C GLN A 2 -72.88 -59.72 39.63
N LYS A 3 -73.18 -58.96 38.57
CA LYS A 3 -72.75 -59.27 37.19
C LYS A 3 -72.49 -57.99 36.36
N VAL A 4 -71.21 -57.81 36.03
CA VAL A 4 -70.65 -57.08 34.88
C VAL A 4 -70.65 -55.54 34.92
N LEU A 5 -69.79 -54.99 35.77
CA LEU A 5 -69.02 -53.78 35.43
C LEU A 5 -67.89 -54.23 34.49
N VAL A 6 -67.92 -53.78 33.23
CA VAL A 6 -66.80 -53.25 32.41
C VAL A 6 -67.35 -53.13 30.97
N THR A 7 -68.02 -52.01 30.68
CA THR A 7 -68.39 -51.58 29.31
C THR A 7 -67.71 -50.26 29.00
N PHE A 8 -66.38 -50.23 28.97
CA PHE A 8 -65.61 -49.03 28.53
C PHE A 8 -64.25 -49.38 27.89
N SER A 9 -64.12 -50.54 27.22
CA SER A 9 -62.83 -51.00 26.68
C SER A 9 -62.89 -51.60 25.27
N LYS A 10 -63.76 -51.10 24.39
CA LYS A 10 -63.81 -51.57 22.98
C LYS A 10 -63.84 -50.49 21.89
N MET A 11 -64.02 -49.20 22.19
CA MET A 11 -63.85 -48.10 21.21
C MET A 11 -62.52 -47.35 21.35
N LEU A 12 -61.46 -47.99 21.86
CA LEU A 12 -60.11 -47.40 21.88
C LEU A 12 -59.05 -48.32 21.23
N ARG A 13 -59.48 -49.31 20.45
CA ARG A 13 -58.57 -50.28 19.80
C ARG A 13 -58.65 -50.34 18.27
N PHE A 14 -59.56 -49.59 17.63
CA PHE A 14 -59.58 -49.44 16.17
C PHE A 14 -59.00 -48.12 15.67
N GLN A 15 -58.91 -47.10 16.53
CA GLN A 15 -58.30 -45.82 16.17
C GLN A 15 -56.79 -45.79 16.43
N THR A 16 -56.26 -46.78 17.16
CA THR A 16 -54.82 -46.90 17.48
C THR A 16 -54.03 -47.77 16.50
N PHE A 17 -54.70 -48.60 15.68
CA PHE A 17 -54.00 -49.45 14.70
C PHE A 17 -53.70 -48.73 13.37
N LEU A 18 -54.51 -47.73 12.99
CA LEU A 18 -54.22 -46.90 11.81
C LEU A 18 -53.12 -45.85 12.08
N LEU A 19 -52.89 -45.49 13.34
CA LEU A 19 -51.87 -44.51 13.73
C LEU A 19 -50.46 -45.12 13.81
N LEU A 20 -50.30 -46.43 14.01
CA LEU A 20 -48.98 -47.06 14.10
C LEU A 20 -48.34 -47.41 12.75
N ILE A 21 -49.13 -47.57 11.67
CA ILE A 21 -48.59 -47.80 10.32
C ILE A 21 -48.21 -46.48 9.66
N VAL A 22 -48.92 -45.38 9.97
CA VAL A 22 -48.55 -44.04 9.49
C VAL A 22 -47.27 -43.55 10.16
N THR A 23 -47.04 -43.82 11.45
CA THR A 23 -45.80 -43.41 12.12
C THR A 23 -44.55 -44.20 11.71
N LEU A 24 -44.70 -45.37 11.08
CA LEU A 24 -43.56 -46.11 10.50
C LEU A 24 -43.20 -45.66 9.06
N CYS A 25 -43.95 -44.72 8.47
CA CYS A 25 -43.69 -44.17 7.13
C CYS A 25 -43.56 -42.64 7.05
N VAL A 26 -43.90 -41.87 8.09
CA VAL A 26 -43.58 -40.44 8.11
C VAL A 26 -42.15 -40.18 8.58
N SER A 27 -41.29 -40.09 7.57
CA SER A 27 -40.09 -39.26 7.53
C SER A 27 -38.99 -39.63 8.52
N TRP A 28 -38.28 -40.70 8.18
CA TRP A 28 -36.82 -40.65 8.18
C TRP A 28 -36.37 -39.66 7.08
N LYS A 29 -36.78 -38.40 7.20
CA LYS A 29 -36.02 -37.32 6.59
C LYS A 29 -34.83 -37.20 7.53
N SER A 30 -33.77 -37.93 7.22
CA SER A 30 -32.44 -37.46 7.60
C SER A 30 -32.43 -36.01 7.16
N ALA A 31 -32.59 -35.09 8.12
CA ALA A 31 -32.25 -33.71 7.88
C ALA A 31 -30.78 -33.80 7.52
N ILE A 32 -30.48 -33.66 6.23
CA ILE A 32 -29.14 -33.38 5.76
C ILE A 32 -28.78 -32.13 6.55
N ALA A 33 -28.00 -32.29 7.62
CA ALA A 33 -27.53 -31.17 8.39
C ALA A 33 -26.76 -30.33 7.38
N ALA A 34 -27.34 -29.19 6.99
CA ALA A 34 -26.63 -28.23 6.16
C ALA A 34 -25.29 -27.99 6.86
N LYS A 35 -24.18 -28.11 6.13
CA LYS A 35 -22.86 -27.85 6.68
C LYS A 35 -22.87 -26.43 7.24
N VAL A 36 -22.95 -26.30 8.57
CA VAL A 36 -22.94 -25.01 9.24
C VAL A 36 -21.48 -24.62 9.37
N CYS A 37 -21.11 -23.50 8.74
CA CYS A 37 -19.74 -23.01 8.83
C CYS A 37 -19.44 -22.54 10.25
N SER A 38 -18.27 -22.90 10.76
CA SER A 38 -17.91 -22.62 12.15
C SER A 38 -17.25 -21.26 12.29
N ALA A 39 -17.89 -20.38 13.07
CA ALA A 39 -17.31 -19.09 13.45
C ALA A 39 -16.05 -19.27 14.32
N GLU A 40 -15.96 -20.36 15.09
CA GLU A 40 -14.79 -20.61 15.96
C GLU A 40 -13.52 -20.91 15.15
N ASN A 41 -13.69 -21.49 13.96
CA ASN A 41 -12.62 -21.78 13.02
C ASN A 41 -12.40 -20.66 11.99
N LYS A 42 -13.07 -19.50 12.16
CA LYS A 42 -13.05 -18.39 11.21
C LYS A 42 -13.44 -18.86 9.80
N GLU A 43 -14.58 -19.53 9.68
CA GLU A 43 -15.15 -19.92 8.39
C GLU A 43 -16.24 -18.94 7.94
N TRP A 44 -16.40 -18.80 6.63
CA TRP A 44 -17.47 -18.05 5.99
C TRP A 44 -18.29 -18.97 5.08
N ALA A 45 -19.60 -18.76 5.05
CA ALA A 45 -20.53 -19.61 4.33
C ALA A 45 -20.81 -19.08 2.92
N CYS A 46 -20.43 -19.86 1.92
CA CYS A 46 -20.78 -19.62 0.52
C CYS A 46 -22.30 -19.72 0.30
N LYS A 47 -22.83 -19.01 -0.69
CA LYS A 47 -24.24 -19.17 -1.10
C LYS A 47 -24.52 -20.58 -1.65
N SER A 48 -23.51 -21.22 -2.23
CA SER A 48 -23.52 -22.63 -2.65
C SER A 48 -23.61 -23.64 -1.49
N GLY A 49 -23.41 -23.19 -0.23
CA GLY A 49 -23.47 -24.03 0.98
C GLY A 49 -22.13 -24.61 1.41
N ASP A 50 -21.06 -24.38 0.65
CA ASP A 50 -19.70 -24.73 1.04
C ASP A 50 -19.15 -23.72 2.07
N CYS A 51 -18.10 -24.09 2.78
CA CYS A 51 -17.43 -23.22 3.77
C CYS A 51 -16.00 -22.97 3.34
N ILE A 52 -15.57 -21.71 3.41
CA ILE A 52 -14.19 -21.28 3.16
C ILE A 52 -13.64 -20.59 4.40
N ALA A 53 -12.33 -20.44 4.50
CA ALA A 53 -11.74 -19.63 5.57
C ALA A 53 -12.11 -18.15 5.38
N THR A 54 -12.37 -17.39 6.44
CA THR A 54 -12.69 -15.95 6.35
C THR A 54 -11.58 -15.14 5.69
N LYS A 55 -10.32 -15.60 5.75
CA LYS A 55 -9.20 -14.96 5.05
C LYS A 55 -9.25 -15.10 3.52
N ASN A 56 -10.05 -16.06 3.02
CA ASN A 56 -10.29 -16.32 1.61
C ASN A 56 -11.54 -15.58 1.11
N LEU A 57 -12.18 -14.79 1.96
CA LEU A 57 -13.31 -13.95 1.54
C LEU A 57 -12.76 -12.67 0.95
N CYS A 58 -13.11 -12.38 -0.32
CA CYS A 58 -12.73 -11.14 -1.00
C CYS A 58 -11.20 -11.01 -1.16
N ASP A 59 -10.52 -12.12 -1.45
CA ASP A 59 -9.07 -12.19 -1.65
C ASP A 59 -8.65 -12.17 -3.14
N GLY A 60 -9.61 -11.95 -4.03
CA GLY A 60 -9.41 -11.93 -5.48
C GLY A 60 -9.51 -13.31 -6.14
N ILE A 61 -9.59 -14.39 -5.37
CA ILE A 61 -9.60 -15.76 -5.89
C ILE A 61 -10.94 -16.43 -5.55
N PRO A 62 -11.67 -16.99 -6.53
CA PRO A 62 -12.89 -17.75 -6.23
C PRO A 62 -12.57 -19.06 -5.48
N HIS A 63 -12.91 -19.13 -4.20
CA HIS A 63 -12.84 -20.35 -3.39
C HIS A 63 -14.19 -21.02 -3.22
N CYS A 64 -15.28 -20.26 -3.27
CA CYS A 64 -16.62 -20.82 -3.35
C CYS A 64 -16.86 -21.44 -4.73
N ARG A 65 -17.57 -22.58 -4.77
CA ARG A 65 -17.94 -23.23 -6.04
C ARG A 65 -18.78 -22.33 -6.96
N ASP A 66 -19.55 -21.42 -6.36
CA ASP A 66 -20.36 -20.43 -7.05
C ASP A 66 -19.71 -19.04 -7.10
N GLY A 67 -18.45 -18.89 -6.68
CA GLY A 67 -17.71 -17.63 -6.62
C GLY A 67 -18.36 -16.57 -5.73
N SER A 68 -19.24 -16.97 -4.81
CA SER A 68 -20.04 -16.04 -4.01
C SER A 68 -19.22 -15.23 -3.01
N ASP A 69 -18.03 -15.70 -2.66
CA ASP A 69 -17.00 -15.01 -1.92
C ASP A 69 -16.46 -13.78 -2.66
N GLU A 70 -16.33 -13.84 -3.98
CA GLU A 70 -15.78 -12.77 -4.82
C GLU A 70 -16.87 -11.93 -5.50
N THR A 71 -17.93 -11.56 -4.77
CA THR A 71 -19.02 -10.74 -5.31
C THR A 71 -19.14 -9.39 -4.63
N LYS A 72 -19.58 -8.38 -5.40
CA LYS A 72 -19.85 -7.02 -4.88
C LYS A 72 -20.78 -7.00 -3.66
N ALA A 73 -21.73 -7.94 -3.60
CA ALA A 73 -22.62 -8.07 -2.45
C ALA A 73 -21.88 -8.53 -1.19
N SER A 74 -20.96 -9.49 -1.32
CA SER A 74 -20.16 -10.04 -0.22
C SER A 74 -19.05 -9.07 0.22
N CYS A 75 -18.42 -8.36 -0.74
CA CYS A 75 -17.25 -7.50 -0.48
C CYS A 75 -17.58 -6.02 -0.19
N LYS A 76 -18.87 -5.64 -0.15
CA LYS A 76 -19.31 -4.24 0.02
C LYS A 76 -18.73 -3.54 1.26
N GLY A 77 -18.49 -4.27 2.34
CA GLY A 77 -17.99 -3.75 3.61
C GLY A 77 -16.54 -4.14 3.95
N MET A 78 -15.84 -4.82 3.02
CA MET A 78 -14.47 -5.26 3.25
C MET A 78 -13.53 -4.05 3.30
N GLN A 79 -12.69 -3.98 4.33
CA GLN A 79 -11.60 -3.02 4.41
C GLN A 79 -10.29 -3.73 4.10
N CYS A 80 -9.59 -3.22 3.08
CA CYS A 80 -8.28 -3.72 2.70
C CYS A 80 -7.20 -3.21 3.66
N SER A 81 -6.11 -3.97 3.76
CA SER A 81 -4.90 -3.52 4.43
C SER A 81 -4.32 -2.31 3.69
N PHE A 82 -3.49 -1.52 4.38
CA PHE A 82 -2.75 -0.41 3.74
C PHE A 82 -1.82 -0.90 2.61
N ALA A 83 -1.42 -2.17 2.64
CA ALA A 83 -0.53 -2.80 1.66
C ALA A 83 -1.29 -3.61 0.59
N SER A 84 -2.61 -3.41 0.45
CA SER A 84 -3.40 -4.07 -0.61
C SER A 84 -4.21 -3.08 -1.43
N PHE A 85 -4.43 -3.44 -2.70
CA PHE A 85 -5.33 -2.73 -3.59
C PHE A 85 -6.74 -3.27 -3.47
N ARG A 86 -7.73 -2.37 -3.51
CA ARG A 86 -9.16 -2.72 -3.47
C ARG A 86 -9.75 -2.67 -4.87
N CYS A 87 -10.12 -3.83 -5.42
CA CYS A 87 -10.88 -3.92 -6.66
C CYS A 87 -12.20 -3.11 -6.55
N ASP A 88 -12.75 -2.69 -7.68
CA ASP A 88 -14.00 -1.90 -7.72
C ASP A 88 -15.20 -2.65 -7.13
N TYR A 89 -15.26 -3.98 -7.33
CA TYR A 89 -16.25 -4.84 -6.69
C TYR A 89 -16.00 -5.05 -5.18
N GLY A 90 -14.76 -4.85 -4.71
CA GLY A 90 -14.42 -4.74 -3.30
C GLY A 90 -13.45 -5.78 -2.73
N ALA A 91 -12.94 -6.71 -3.53
CA ALA A 91 -11.87 -7.61 -3.08
C ALA A 91 -10.53 -6.90 -2.89
N CYS A 92 -9.64 -7.53 -2.13
CA CYS A 92 -8.32 -7.01 -1.81
C CYS A 92 -7.24 -7.91 -2.41
N ILE A 93 -6.44 -7.35 -3.32
CA ILE A 93 -5.27 -8.02 -3.90
C ILE A 93 -3.98 -7.33 -3.46
N LEU A 94 -2.83 -7.98 -3.63
CA LEU A 94 -1.54 -7.37 -3.33
C LEU A 94 -1.23 -6.23 -4.30
N LEU A 95 -0.48 -5.22 -3.86
CA LEU A 95 -0.10 -4.09 -4.71
C LEU A 95 0.76 -4.49 -5.93
N ASP A 96 1.50 -5.60 -5.83
CA ASP A 96 2.33 -6.14 -6.92
C ASP A 96 1.50 -6.70 -8.08
N PHE A 97 0.22 -7.02 -7.84
CA PHE A 97 -0.76 -7.54 -8.81
C PHE A 97 -1.61 -6.42 -9.42
N VAL A 98 -1.03 -5.23 -9.53
CA VAL A 98 -1.76 -4.07 -10.03
C VAL A 98 -0.99 -3.48 -11.19
N CYS A 99 -1.61 -3.46 -12.36
CA CYS A 99 -1.00 -3.03 -13.62
C CYS A 99 0.21 -3.90 -14.00
N ASP A 100 0.17 -5.19 -13.67
CA ASP A 100 1.20 -6.18 -14.03
C ASP A 100 0.90 -6.86 -15.38
N GLY A 101 -0.23 -6.53 -15.99
CA GLY A 101 -0.70 -7.03 -17.28
C GLY A 101 -1.54 -8.30 -17.18
N ILE A 102 -1.88 -8.74 -15.97
CA ILE A 102 -2.69 -9.92 -15.68
C ILE A 102 -3.93 -9.47 -14.89
N PRO A 103 -5.16 -9.79 -15.34
CA PRO A 103 -6.34 -9.50 -14.55
C PRO A 103 -6.42 -10.40 -13.30
N ASP A 104 -6.13 -9.83 -12.15
CA ASP A 104 -6.24 -10.45 -10.83
C ASP A 104 -7.55 -10.06 -10.13
N CYS A 105 -8.14 -8.89 -10.44
CA CYS A 105 -9.52 -8.63 -10.08
C CYS A 105 -10.49 -9.32 -11.06
N VAL A 106 -11.59 -9.88 -10.53
CA VAL A 106 -12.67 -10.45 -11.36
C VAL A 106 -13.29 -9.41 -12.32
N ASP A 107 -13.28 -8.13 -11.94
CA ASP A 107 -13.74 -7.02 -12.78
C ASP A 107 -12.61 -6.33 -13.56
N SER A 108 -11.38 -6.83 -13.49
CA SER A 108 -10.18 -6.29 -14.13
C SER A 108 -9.87 -4.83 -13.76
N SER A 109 -10.38 -4.36 -12.61
CA SER A 109 -10.16 -2.98 -12.14
C SER A 109 -8.71 -2.69 -11.73
N ASP A 110 -7.92 -3.73 -11.50
CA ASP A 110 -6.47 -3.70 -11.31
C ASP A 110 -5.69 -3.40 -12.59
N GLU A 111 -6.27 -3.70 -13.76
CA GLU A 111 -5.70 -3.47 -15.09
C GLU A 111 -6.43 -2.34 -15.85
N ASP A 112 -7.24 -1.54 -15.15
CA ASP A 112 -7.93 -0.41 -15.76
C ASP A 112 -6.93 0.60 -16.33
N SER A 113 -7.08 0.94 -17.61
CA SER A 113 -6.10 1.77 -18.30
C SER A 113 -5.99 3.16 -17.69
N GLU A 114 -7.06 3.80 -17.22
CA GLU A 114 -6.98 5.16 -16.66
C GLU A 114 -6.30 5.13 -15.29
N MET A 115 -6.66 4.16 -14.46
CA MET A 115 -6.07 3.93 -13.15
C MET A 115 -4.59 3.56 -13.28
N CYS A 116 -4.25 2.62 -14.18
CA CYS A 116 -2.88 2.24 -14.44
C CYS A 116 -2.07 3.39 -15.03
N LEU A 117 -2.66 4.24 -15.89
CA LEU A 117 -2.00 5.46 -16.31
C LEU A 117 -1.73 6.41 -15.14
N LYS A 118 -2.66 6.55 -14.18
CA LYS A 118 -2.44 7.39 -12.98
C LYS A 118 -1.39 6.82 -12.05
N ARG A 119 -1.45 5.51 -11.77
CA ARG A 119 -0.48 4.79 -10.93
C ARG A 119 0.90 4.76 -11.57
N ARG A 120 0.92 4.59 -12.89
CA ARG A 120 2.10 4.76 -13.72
C ARG A 120 2.54 6.19 -13.69
N ASN A 121 1.69 7.21 -13.72
CA ASN A 121 2.11 8.60 -13.57
C ASN A 121 2.58 8.92 -12.14
N ASP A 122 2.18 8.16 -11.12
CA ASP A 122 2.84 8.22 -9.79
C ASP A 122 4.24 7.58 -9.81
N LEU A 123 4.57 6.80 -10.86
CA LEU A 123 5.90 6.21 -11.15
C LEU A 123 6.58 6.77 -12.43
N LEU A 124 5.91 7.63 -13.20
CA LEU A 124 6.25 8.25 -14.50
C LEU A 124 5.83 9.73 -14.49
N ASN A 125 5.76 10.32 -13.31
CA ASN A 125 5.97 11.75 -13.13
C ASN A 125 7.47 12.06 -13.08
N ASP A 126 8.35 11.14 -13.54
CA ASP A 126 9.78 11.37 -13.68
C ASP A 126 10.37 11.10 -15.08
N GLU A 127 9.65 10.61 -16.09
CA GLU A 127 10.23 10.52 -17.44
C GLU A 127 9.24 10.92 -18.55
N ILE A 128 9.50 12.11 -19.12
CA ILE A 128 9.01 12.67 -20.39
C ILE A 128 7.64 13.38 -20.38
N ASP A 129 7.57 14.52 -19.68
CA ASP A 129 7.17 15.84 -20.25
C ASP A 129 7.37 17.02 -19.28
N GLU A 130 8.39 16.96 -18.41
CA GLU A 130 8.87 18.10 -17.62
C GLU A 130 10.39 18.12 -17.40
N GLU A 131 11.19 17.39 -18.19
CA GLU A 131 12.65 17.41 -18.04
C GLU A 131 13.32 18.66 -18.65
N ILE A 132 12.56 19.48 -19.39
CA ILE A 132 13.00 20.83 -19.80
C ILE A 132 12.54 21.90 -18.80
N ASN A 133 11.57 21.60 -17.92
CA ASN A 133 10.92 22.62 -17.07
C ASN A 133 11.16 22.44 -15.56
N ARG A 134 11.73 21.30 -15.10
CA ARG A 134 12.17 21.11 -13.71
C ARG A 134 13.68 21.09 -13.48
N LYS A 135 14.50 20.97 -14.52
CA LYS A 135 15.94 21.28 -14.44
C LYS A 135 16.11 22.79 -14.66
N LYS A 136 16.07 23.59 -13.59
CA LYS A 136 16.33 25.03 -13.69
C LYS A 136 17.76 25.31 -14.17
N CYS A 137 18.69 24.40 -13.85
CA CYS A 137 20.01 24.31 -14.46
C CYS A 137 20.11 23.06 -15.34
N ILE A 138 20.74 23.20 -16.52
CA ILE A 138 20.62 22.28 -17.65
C ILE A 138 21.55 21.05 -17.48
N ASP A 139 22.61 21.19 -16.70
CA ASP A 139 23.70 20.21 -16.57
C ASP A 139 23.85 19.71 -15.13
N ASP A 140 24.25 18.44 -14.96
CA ASP A 140 24.53 17.83 -13.65
C ASP A 140 25.78 18.46 -12.99
N GLY A 141 26.57 19.22 -13.76
CA GLY A 141 27.67 20.04 -13.30
C GLY A 141 27.28 21.45 -12.84
N GLN A 142 25.99 21.80 -12.76
CA GLN A 142 25.54 23.14 -12.37
C GLN A 142 24.69 23.12 -11.08
N MET A 143 24.79 24.20 -10.29
CA MET A 143 23.92 24.46 -9.15
C MET A 143 23.15 25.76 -9.32
N GLU A 144 21.96 25.81 -8.73
CA GLU A 144 21.10 26.99 -8.73
C GLU A 144 21.37 27.86 -7.50
N CYS A 145 21.63 29.15 -7.72
CA CYS A 145 21.67 30.20 -6.71
C CYS A 145 20.25 30.54 -6.22
N TRP A 146 20.07 31.13 -5.03
CA TRP A 146 18.72 31.59 -4.61
C TRP A 146 18.20 32.75 -5.46
N SER A 147 19.09 33.53 -6.07
CA SER A 147 18.78 34.49 -7.14
C SER A 147 18.21 33.85 -8.42
N GLY A 148 18.37 32.52 -8.58
CA GLY A 148 17.90 31.75 -9.74
C GLY A 148 18.91 31.62 -10.88
N GLN A 149 20.11 32.19 -10.73
CA GLN A 149 21.26 31.95 -11.61
C GLN A 149 21.76 30.51 -11.48
N CYS A 150 22.32 29.97 -12.56
CA CYS A 150 23.06 28.71 -12.55
C CYS A 150 24.56 28.94 -12.62
N ILE A 151 25.32 28.37 -11.68
CA ILE A 151 26.79 28.39 -11.65
C ILE A 151 27.34 26.96 -11.72
N SER A 152 28.64 26.79 -11.97
CA SER A 152 29.24 25.45 -11.92
C SER A 152 29.22 24.91 -10.49
N ILE A 153 29.12 23.59 -10.33
CA ILE A 153 29.29 22.94 -9.02
C ILE A 153 30.72 23.14 -8.48
N THR A 154 31.69 23.43 -9.35
CA THR A 154 33.06 23.83 -8.95
C THR A 154 33.12 25.22 -8.35
N ASP A 155 32.10 26.04 -8.62
CA ASP A 155 32.01 27.42 -8.15
C ASP A 155 31.30 27.48 -6.80
N LYS A 156 30.67 26.37 -6.39
CA LYS A 156 30.10 26.22 -5.06
C LYS A 156 31.20 26.22 -3.99
N CYS A 157 31.17 27.22 -3.10
CA CYS A 157 32.05 27.30 -1.94
C CYS A 157 33.54 27.24 -2.33
N ASN A 158 33.89 27.93 -3.42
CA ASN A 158 35.26 28.05 -3.93
C ASN A 158 36.00 29.29 -3.36
N GLY A 159 35.31 30.09 -2.54
CA GLY A 159 35.83 31.34 -1.97
C GLY A 159 35.59 32.58 -2.83
N VAL A 160 34.79 32.48 -3.89
CA VAL A 160 34.46 33.55 -4.83
C VAL A 160 32.94 33.68 -4.89
N GLU A 161 32.42 34.91 -4.80
CA GLU A 161 31.00 35.16 -5.02
C GLU A 161 30.70 35.05 -6.52
N ASP A 162 30.30 33.86 -6.96
CA ASP A 162 29.88 33.58 -8.34
C ASP A 162 28.38 33.79 -8.51
N CYS A 163 27.55 33.60 -7.46
CA CYS A 163 26.13 33.99 -7.45
C CYS A 163 25.93 35.51 -7.30
N GLU A 164 24.94 36.09 -7.99
CA GLU A 164 24.56 37.52 -7.81
C GLU A 164 24.19 37.88 -6.36
N ASP A 165 23.67 36.91 -5.62
CA ASP A 165 23.27 37.02 -4.21
C ASP A 165 24.31 36.43 -3.24
N GLY A 166 25.46 35.94 -3.74
CA GLY A 166 26.53 35.32 -2.94
C GLY A 166 26.13 34.02 -2.23
N THR A 167 25.01 33.41 -2.63
CA THR A 167 24.45 32.22 -1.97
C THR A 167 25.40 31.02 -2.00
N ASP A 168 26.19 30.92 -3.05
CA ASP A 168 27.25 29.93 -3.24
C ASP A 168 28.35 29.96 -2.19
N GLU A 169 28.50 31.05 -1.46
CA GLU A 169 29.51 31.23 -0.40
C GLU A 169 28.89 31.38 1.01
N LEU A 170 27.59 31.11 1.16
CA LEU A 170 26.94 31.21 2.47
C LEU A 170 27.27 30.02 3.38
N TYR A 171 27.47 30.31 4.66
CA TYR A 171 27.66 29.31 5.73
C TYR A 171 26.63 28.17 5.67
N SER A 172 25.34 28.51 5.47
CA SER A 172 24.26 27.53 5.40
C SER A 172 24.39 26.52 4.26
N LEU A 173 25.14 26.87 3.22
CA LEU A 173 25.39 26.01 2.06
C LEU A 173 26.72 25.27 2.16
N CYS A 174 27.76 25.91 2.71
CA CYS A 174 29.14 25.40 2.72
C CYS A 174 29.50 24.56 3.95
N GLN A 175 28.76 24.67 5.07
CA GLN A 175 29.08 24.00 6.34
C GLN A 175 29.27 22.47 6.24
N THR A 176 28.62 21.82 5.27
CA THR A 176 28.66 20.36 5.10
C THR A 176 29.67 19.88 4.06
N ILE A 177 30.39 20.79 3.41
CA ILE A 177 31.39 20.43 2.41
C ILE A 177 32.61 19.81 3.09
N LEU A 178 33.10 18.72 2.49
CA LEU A 178 34.37 18.10 2.85
C LEU A 178 35.36 18.39 1.72
N CYS A 179 36.35 19.22 2.01
CA CYS A 179 37.38 19.56 1.03
C CYS A 179 38.26 18.34 0.69
N MET A 180 38.81 18.32 -0.52
CA MET A 180 39.73 17.25 -0.92
C MET A 180 40.99 17.25 -0.04
N GLN A 181 41.71 16.12 -0.01
CA GLN A 181 42.87 15.87 0.88
C GLN A 181 44.08 16.85 0.76
N HIS A 182 43.98 17.90 -0.06
CA HIS A 182 45.02 18.91 -0.26
C HIS A 182 44.46 20.34 -0.37
N GLN A 183 43.25 20.56 0.14
CA GLN A 183 42.59 21.86 0.20
C GLN A 183 42.39 22.29 1.66
N PHE A 184 42.62 23.57 1.93
CA PHE A 184 42.29 24.21 3.18
C PHE A 184 40.79 24.51 3.22
N GLN A 185 40.15 24.26 4.36
CA GLN A 185 38.74 24.55 4.55
C GLN A 185 38.59 25.79 5.43
N CYS A 186 37.93 26.82 4.92
CA CYS A 186 37.53 28.01 5.67
C CYS A 186 36.54 27.63 6.80
N ASP A 187 36.41 28.44 7.86
CA ASP A 187 35.51 28.13 8.99
C ASP A 187 34.04 28.02 8.53
N TYR A 188 33.63 28.80 7.53
CA TYR A 188 32.31 28.67 6.91
C TYR A 188 32.14 27.50 5.95
N GLY A 189 33.24 26.85 5.55
CA GLY A 189 33.24 25.59 4.82
C GLY A 189 33.76 25.62 3.38
N ALA A 190 34.13 26.79 2.82
CA ALA A 190 34.71 26.86 1.49
C ALA A 190 36.09 26.21 1.39
N CYS A 191 36.43 25.74 0.19
CA CYS A 191 37.64 24.98 -0.07
C CYS A 191 38.64 25.79 -0.90
N LEU A 192 39.73 26.19 -0.26
CA LEU A 192 40.84 26.89 -0.89
C LEU A 192 42.05 25.98 -1.09
N PRO A 193 42.96 26.30 -2.02
CA PRO A 193 44.26 25.64 -2.08
C PRO A 193 45.02 25.80 -0.75
N MET A 194 45.78 24.79 -0.30
CA MET A 194 46.57 24.89 0.95
C MET A 194 47.55 26.08 1.01
N LYS A 195 47.96 26.63 -0.14
CA LYS A 195 48.78 27.85 -0.25
C LYS A 195 48.03 29.14 0.13
N ALA A 196 46.71 29.09 0.25
CA ALA A 196 45.88 30.22 0.69
C ALA A 196 45.95 30.39 2.21
N LYS A 197 46.25 29.31 2.95
CA LYS A 197 46.35 29.37 4.39
C LYS A 197 47.55 30.23 4.83
N CYS A 198 47.25 31.32 5.53
CA CYS A 198 48.18 32.25 6.17
C CYS A 198 49.23 32.78 5.19
N ASN A 199 48.79 33.18 4.00
CA ASN A 199 49.66 33.70 2.94
C ASN A 199 49.72 35.24 2.91
N GLY A 200 48.96 35.91 3.78
CA GLY A 200 48.91 37.37 3.89
C GLY A 200 47.84 38.02 3.02
N THR A 201 47.01 37.23 2.33
CA THR A 201 45.86 37.70 1.55
C THR A 201 44.59 37.07 2.08
N LYS A 202 43.49 37.82 2.07
CA LYS A 202 42.19 37.33 2.51
C LYS A 202 41.45 36.71 1.32
N GLU A 203 41.43 35.39 1.25
CA GLU A 203 40.72 34.60 0.25
C GLU A 203 39.44 33.97 0.82
N CYS A 204 39.40 33.60 2.09
CA CYS A 204 38.13 33.16 2.69
C CYS A 204 37.20 34.38 2.90
N PHE A 205 35.91 34.21 2.64
CA PHE A 205 34.92 35.26 2.90
C PHE A 205 34.93 35.72 4.38
N ASP A 206 35.07 34.77 5.32
CA ASP A 206 35.20 35.03 6.76
C ASP A 206 36.63 35.42 7.19
N GLY A 207 37.63 35.25 6.32
CA GLY A 207 39.05 35.49 6.58
C GLY A 207 39.74 34.41 7.41
N SER A 208 39.13 33.24 7.58
CA SER A 208 39.67 32.11 8.35
C SER A 208 40.96 31.52 7.80
N ASP A 209 41.33 31.87 6.58
CA ASP A 209 42.64 31.59 6.01
C ASP A 209 43.76 32.40 6.66
N GLU A 210 43.48 33.58 7.21
CA GLU A 210 44.51 34.54 7.67
C GLU A 210 44.62 34.70 9.18
N TYR A 211 43.72 34.08 9.96
CA TYR A 211 43.85 34.04 11.41
C TYR A 211 44.04 32.59 11.88
N GLU A 212 45.07 32.35 12.69
CA GLU A 212 45.08 31.13 13.51
C GLU A 212 44.02 31.29 14.59
N GLY A 213 42.93 30.52 14.49
CA GLY A 213 41.93 30.42 15.54
C GLY A 213 42.56 30.06 16.88
N LEU A 214 42.25 30.87 17.91
CA LEU A 214 42.62 30.66 19.32
C LEU A 214 42.02 29.38 19.92
#